data_AF-A0A259GNC1-F1
#
_entry.id   AF-A0A259GNC1-F1
#
_cell.length_a   1.000
_cell.length_b   1.000
_cell.length_c   1.000
_cell.angle_alpha   90.00
_cell.angle_beta   90.00
_cell.angle_gamma   90.00
#
_symmetry.space_group_name_H-M   'P 1'
#
loop_
_entity.id
_entity.type
_entity.pdbx_description
1 polymer ?
#
loop_
_entity_poly.entity_id
_entity_poly.type
_entity_poly.pdbx_seq_one_letter_code
_entity_poly.pdbx_strand_id
1 'polypeptide(L)'
;KLAFPAINVNDSVTKSKFDNLYGCRESLVDAIKRATDVMIAGKVAVVAGYGDVGKGSAQALRALSAQVWVTEIDPICALQAAMEGYRVVTMDYAAEHADIFVTATGNYHVITHDHMAKMKDQAIVCNIGHFDNEIDVASLEKYEWDEIKPQVDHVIFPDGKKIILLAKGRLVNLGCGTGHPSYVMSSSFANQTIAQIELYTQTAKYPVGVYTLPKHLDEKVAVLQLKKLNAQLTTLSDEQAAYIGVQKQGPYKPDTYRY
;
A
#
# COMPACT_ATOMS: atom_id res chain seq x y z
N LYS A 1 18.55 -15.11 -10.77
CA LYS A 1 19.28 -14.78 -12.02
C LYS A 1 18.26 -14.50 -13.11
N LEU A 2 18.43 -13.44 -13.91
CA LEU A 2 17.47 -13.02 -14.94
C LEU A 2 17.89 -13.56 -16.32
N ALA A 3 16.94 -14.10 -17.10
CA ALA A 3 17.21 -14.73 -18.40
C ALA A 3 16.68 -13.95 -19.62
N PHE A 4 15.86 -12.92 -19.39
CA PHE A 4 15.21 -12.09 -20.41
C PHE A 4 15.00 -10.67 -19.85
N PRO A 5 14.85 -9.63 -20.68
CA PRO A 5 14.57 -8.29 -20.20
C PRO A 5 13.26 -8.22 -19.41
N ALA A 6 13.25 -7.43 -18.34
CA ALA A 6 12.07 -7.19 -17.52
C ALA A 6 11.82 -5.69 -17.42
N ILE A 7 10.55 -5.27 -17.54
CA ILE A 7 10.14 -3.90 -17.22
C ILE A 7 9.51 -3.92 -15.82
N ASN A 8 10.12 -3.17 -14.90
CA ASN A 8 9.57 -2.87 -13.59
C ASN A 8 8.45 -1.83 -13.74
N VAL A 9 7.23 -2.33 -13.86
CA VAL A 9 6.01 -1.51 -13.93
C VAL A 9 5.66 -0.91 -12.56
N ASN A 10 6.11 -1.52 -11.45
CA ASN A 10 5.79 -1.02 -10.11
C ASN A 10 6.33 0.39 -9.89
N ASP A 11 7.49 0.70 -10.44
CA ASP A 11 8.18 1.98 -10.23
C ASP A 11 7.76 3.07 -11.22
N SER A 12 6.83 2.78 -12.14
CA SER A 12 6.14 3.82 -12.89
C SER A 12 5.39 4.75 -11.96
N VAL A 13 5.43 6.05 -12.26
CA VAL A 13 4.82 7.12 -11.46
C VAL A 13 3.33 6.87 -11.28
N THR A 14 2.66 6.58 -12.40
CA THR A 14 1.23 6.28 -12.48
C THR A 14 0.84 4.90 -11.94
N LYS A 15 1.80 4.08 -11.54
CA LYS A 15 1.55 2.84 -10.80
C LYS A 15 1.74 3.11 -9.30
N SER A 16 2.96 3.35 -8.84
CA SER A 16 3.29 3.33 -7.41
C SER A 16 2.58 4.42 -6.60
N LYS A 17 2.51 5.67 -7.08
CA LYS A 17 1.78 6.74 -6.34
C LYS A 17 0.28 6.75 -6.55
N PHE A 18 -0.25 5.83 -7.34
CA PHE A 18 -1.69 5.71 -7.54
C PHE A 18 -2.21 4.42 -6.96
N ASP A 19 -1.74 3.28 -7.47
CA ASP A 19 -2.12 1.94 -7.02
C ASP A 19 -1.81 1.72 -5.54
N ASN A 20 -0.53 1.83 -5.17
CA ASN A 20 -0.11 1.53 -3.81
C ASN A 20 -0.66 2.56 -2.81
N LEU A 21 -0.82 3.81 -3.22
CA LEU A 21 -1.31 4.89 -2.35
C LEU A 21 -2.84 4.96 -2.32
N TYR A 22 -3.48 5.33 -3.44
CA TYR A 22 -4.93 5.55 -3.50
C TYR A 22 -5.72 4.25 -3.48
N GLY A 23 -5.20 3.17 -4.09
CA GLY A 23 -5.85 1.87 -4.06
C GLY A 23 -5.94 1.29 -2.64
N CYS A 24 -4.86 1.37 -1.87
CA CYS A 24 -4.87 0.96 -0.47
C CYS A 24 -5.73 1.90 0.40
N ARG A 25 -5.73 3.20 0.09
CA ARG A 25 -6.59 4.18 0.78
C ARG A 25 -8.08 3.86 0.65
N GLU A 26 -8.52 3.39 -0.52
CA GLU A 26 -9.91 2.97 -0.75
C GLU A 26 -10.21 1.59 -0.15
N SER A 27 -9.28 0.64 -0.28
CA SER A 27 -9.58 -0.79 -0.08
C SER A 27 -9.25 -1.35 1.31
N LEU A 28 -8.34 -0.73 2.08
CA LEU A 28 -7.99 -1.21 3.42
C LEU A 28 -9.21 -1.21 4.35
N VAL A 29 -9.84 -0.04 4.48
CA VAL A 29 -10.94 0.15 5.43
C VAL A 29 -12.21 -0.55 4.94
N ASP A 30 -12.42 -0.64 3.62
CA ASP A 30 -13.49 -1.48 3.05
C ASP A 30 -13.37 -2.92 3.56
N ALA A 31 -12.18 -3.52 3.44
CA ALA A 31 -11.95 -4.90 3.86
C ALA A 31 -12.05 -5.10 5.38
N ILE A 32 -11.50 -4.20 6.19
CA ILE A 32 -11.65 -4.25 7.65
C ILE A 32 -13.14 -4.18 8.03
N LYS A 33 -13.91 -3.31 7.38
CA LYS A 33 -15.34 -3.16 7.64
C LYS A 33 -16.14 -4.39 7.20
N ARG A 34 -15.92 -4.92 6.01
CA ARG A 34 -16.60 -6.17 5.58
C ARG A 34 -16.26 -7.34 6.49
N ALA A 35 -15.03 -7.40 7.00
CA ALA A 35 -14.62 -8.46 7.91
C ALA A 35 -15.26 -8.33 9.30
N THR A 36 -15.32 -7.13 9.86
CA THR A 36 -15.55 -6.95 11.31
C THR A 36 -16.69 -6.00 11.68
N ASP A 37 -17.22 -5.24 10.72
CA ASP A 37 -18.19 -4.16 10.91
C ASP A 37 -17.79 -3.13 11.97
N VAL A 38 -16.49 -3.08 12.32
CA VAL A 38 -15.99 -2.31 13.45
C VAL A 38 -16.13 -0.79 13.21
N MET A 39 -16.45 -0.08 14.28
CA MET A 39 -16.34 1.38 14.32
C MET A 39 -14.86 1.78 14.34
N ILE A 40 -14.44 2.60 13.36
CA ILE A 40 -13.05 3.09 13.21
C ILE A 40 -12.80 4.34 14.06
N ALA A 41 -13.78 5.24 14.14
CA ALA A 41 -13.63 6.49 14.87
C ALA A 41 -13.31 6.26 16.36
N GLY A 42 -12.34 7.01 16.88
CA GLY A 42 -11.88 6.94 18.27
C GLY A 42 -10.88 5.82 18.56
N LYS A 43 -10.80 4.77 17.72
CA LYS A 43 -9.85 3.67 17.89
C LYS A 43 -8.42 4.11 17.63
N VAL A 44 -7.49 3.45 18.32
CA VAL A 44 -6.06 3.53 18.02
C VAL A 44 -5.74 2.50 16.94
N ALA A 45 -5.29 2.97 15.78
CA ALA A 45 -4.91 2.12 14.65
C ALA A 45 -3.42 2.28 14.35
N VAL A 46 -2.65 1.20 14.47
CA VAL A 46 -1.23 1.18 14.11
C VAL A 46 -1.06 0.74 12.66
N VAL A 47 -0.26 1.48 11.90
CA VAL A 47 0.20 1.11 10.55
C VAL A 47 1.71 0.89 10.61
N ALA A 48 2.15 -0.34 10.38
CA ALA A 48 3.57 -0.68 10.34
C ALA A 48 4.12 -0.51 8.93
N GLY A 49 5.07 0.42 8.77
CA GLY A 49 5.57 0.88 7.48
C GLY A 49 4.79 2.08 6.95
N TYR A 50 5.53 3.07 6.48
CA TYR A 50 5.01 4.35 5.97
C TYR A 50 5.54 4.66 4.56
N GLY A 51 5.74 3.62 3.76
CA GLY A 51 5.87 3.70 2.30
C GLY A 51 4.56 4.10 1.62
N ASP A 52 4.39 3.84 0.32
CA ASP A 52 3.18 4.26 -0.41
C ASP A 52 1.91 3.57 0.12
N VAL A 53 1.98 2.26 0.37
CA VAL A 53 0.87 1.48 0.97
C VAL A 53 0.53 2.00 2.37
N GLY A 54 1.54 2.21 3.21
CA GLY A 54 1.38 2.73 4.57
C GLY A 54 0.77 4.13 4.61
N LYS A 55 1.22 5.03 3.70
CA LYS A 55 0.64 6.37 3.55
C LYS A 55 -0.85 6.32 3.19
N GLY A 56 -1.23 5.47 2.24
CA GLY A 56 -2.63 5.30 1.82
C GLY A 56 -3.49 4.75 2.96
N SER A 57 -2.97 3.73 3.64
CA SER A 57 -3.57 3.09 4.80
C SER A 57 -3.83 4.07 5.95
N ALA A 58 -2.81 4.85 6.32
CA ALA A 58 -2.89 5.86 7.37
C ALA A 58 -3.89 6.98 7.04
N GLN A 59 -3.94 7.43 5.78
CA GLN A 59 -4.90 8.43 5.32
C GLN A 59 -6.34 7.91 5.45
N ALA A 60 -6.62 6.67 5.05
CA ALA A 60 -7.95 6.07 5.13
C ALA A 60 -8.46 5.97 6.57
N LEU A 61 -7.62 5.47 7.47
CA LEU A 61 -7.94 5.34 8.89
C LEU A 61 -8.18 6.71 9.54
N ARG A 62 -7.33 7.70 9.24
CA ARG A 62 -7.48 9.07 9.75
C ARG A 62 -8.76 9.75 9.23
N ALA A 63 -9.12 9.53 7.97
CA ALA A 63 -10.34 10.09 7.38
C ALA A 63 -11.62 9.63 8.12
N LEU A 64 -11.57 8.44 8.74
CA LEU A 64 -12.64 7.94 9.62
C LEU A 64 -12.38 8.23 11.11
N SER A 65 -11.53 9.20 11.43
CA SER A 65 -11.24 9.67 12.80
C SER A 65 -10.62 8.62 13.73
N ALA A 66 -9.83 7.68 13.19
CA ALA A 66 -8.94 6.87 14.02
C ALA A 66 -7.76 7.71 14.53
N GLN A 67 -7.28 7.38 15.72
CA GLN A 67 -5.98 7.83 16.24
C GLN A 67 -4.89 6.99 15.58
N VAL A 68 -4.35 7.48 14.46
CA VAL A 68 -3.38 6.72 13.66
C VAL A 68 -1.98 6.85 14.23
N TRP A 69 -1.38 5.70 14.53
CA TRP A 69 0.01 5.56 14.93
C TRP A 69 0.79 4.85 13.83
N VAL A 70 2.08 5.12 13.73
CA VAL A 70 2.95 4.56 12.69
C VAL A 70 4.18 3.95 13.32
N THR A 71 4.61 2.79 12.83
CA THR A 71 5.95 2.26 13.10
C THR A 71 6.79 2.35 11.84
N GLU A 72 8.04 2.79 11.97
CA GLU A 72 8.96 2.92 10.85
C GLU A 72 10.41 2.69 11.28
N ILE A 73 11.18 2.14 10.35
CA ILE A 73 12.63 1.97 10.46
C ILE A 73 13.36 3.04 9.64
N ASP A 74 12.73 3.57 8.58
CA ASP A 74 13.32 4.63 7.76
C ASP A 74 13.03 5.99 8.41
N PRO A 75 14.06 6.77 8.80
CA PRO A 75 13.88 8.05 9.46
C PRO A 75 13.22 9.11 8.58
N ILE A 76 13.35 9.04 7.26
CA ILE A 76 12.69 9.95 6.32
C ILE A 76 11.20 9.66 6.30
N CYS A 77 10.81 8.39 6.18
CA CYS A 77 9.40 7.99 6.23
C CYS A 77 8.77 8.28 7.59
N ALA A 78 9.49 8.01 8.69
CA ALA A 78 9.05 8.36 10.04
C ALA A 78 8.82 9.87 10.20
N LEU A 79 9.76 10.71 9.72
CA LEU A 79 9.61 12.16 9.76
C LEU A 79 8.40 12.62 8.94
N GLN A 80 8.17 12.05 7.75
CA GLN A 80 6.96 12.33 6.97
C GLN A 80 5.69 11.99 7.77
N ALA A 81 5.65 10.84 8.44
CA ALA A 81 4.48 10.46 9.23
C ALA A 81 4.24 11.43 10.40
N ALA A 82 5.30 11.82 11.09
CA ALA A 82 5.24 12.81 12.17
C ALA A 82 4.76 14.18 11.67
N MET A 83 5.18 14.61 10.48
CA MET A 83 4.77 15.88 9.88
C MET A 83 3.29 15.92 9.49
N GLU A 84 2.68 14.77 9.18
CA GLU A 84 1.23 14.64 9.00
C GLU A 84 0.47 14.60 10.34
N GLY A 85 1.17 14.63 11.47
CA GLY A 85 0.61 14.58 12.81
C GLY A 85 0.30 13.16 13.30
N TYR A 86 0.85 12.12 12.66
CA TYR A 86 0.78 10.76 13.18
C TYR A 86 1.81 10.55 14.29
N ARG A 87 1.44 9.83 15.34
CA ARG A 87 2.40 9.46 16.38
C ARG A 87 3.27 8.33 15.86
N VAL A 88 4.59 8.55 15.81
CA VAL A 88 5.55 7.49 15.50
C VAL A 88 5.92 6.74 16.78
N VAL A 89 5.75 5.42 16.79
CA VAL A 89 5.95 4.55 17.96
C VAL A 89 6.64 3.25 17.54
N THR A 90 7.09 2.46 18.52
CA THR A 90 7.55 1.08 18.28
C THR A 90 6.37 0.11 18.31
N MET A 91 6.52 -1.05 17.66
CA MET A 91 5.50 -2.11 17.73
C MET A 91 5.38 -2.67 19.16
N ASP A 92 6.48 -2.76 19.90
CA ASP A 92 6.47 -3.13 21.33
C ASP A 92 5.56 -2.22 22.16
N TYR A 93 5.61 -0.91 21.93
CA TYR A 93 4.72 0.03 22.60
C TYR A 93 3.28 -0.11 22.09
N ALA A 94 3.09 -0.20 20.78
CA ALA A 94 1.76 -0.25 20.19
C ALA A 94 0.97 -1.51 20.55
N ALA A 95 1.64 -2.65 20.71
CA ALA A 95 1.03 -3.95 20.98
C ALA A 95 0.04 -3.90 22.14
N GLU A 96 0.39 -3.26 23.25
CA GLU A 96 -0.46 -3.19 24.45
C GLU A 96 -1.58 -2.13 24.35
N HIS A 97 -1.49 -1.20 23.39
CA HIS A 97 -2.28 0.04 23.40
C HIS A 97 -3.21 0.23 22.18
N ALA A 98 -2.94 -0.41 21.05
CA ALA A 98 -3.74 -0.25 19.84
C ALA A 98 -4.91 -1.24 19.76
N ASP A 99 -5.91 -0.90 18.95
CA ASP A 99 -7.11 -1.69 18.72
C ASP A 99 -7.09 -2.36 17.33
N ILE A 100 -6.41 -1.74 16.36
CA ILE A 100 -6.28 -2.22 14.98
C ILE A 100 -4.80 -2.17 14.60
N PHE A 101 -4.29 -3.26 14.03
CA PHE A 101 -2.92 -3.40 13.57
C PHE A 101 -2.89 -3.76 12.09
N VAL A 102 -2.20 -2.93 11.30
CA VAL A 102 -2.07 -3.10 9.85
C VAL A 102 -0.59 -3.16 9.48
N THR A 103 -0.13 -4.26 8.90
CA THR A 103 1.24 -4.36 8.34
C THR A 103 1.25 -3.93 6.87
N ALA A 104 2.21 -3.07 6.50
CA ALA A 104 2.36 -2.47 5.18
C ALA A 104 3.84 -2.27 4.79
N THR A 105 4.71 -3.21 5.18
CA THR A 105 6.17 -3.06 5.08
C THR A 105 6.80 -3.80 3.91
N GLY A 106 6.19 -4.90 3.44
CA GLY A 106 6.83 -5.87 2.56
C GLY A 106 7.96 -6.68 3.22
N ASN A 107 8.04 -6.71 4.55
CA ASN A 107 9.14 -7.31 5.32
C ASN A 107 8.70 -8.61 6.03
N TYR A 108 9.44 -9.06 7.03
CA TYR A 108 9.26 -10.35 7.69
C TYR A 108 9.07 -10.18 9.20
N HIS A 109 8.06 -10.84 9.77
CA HIS A 109 7.80 -10.91 11.21
C HIS A 109 7.75 -9.53 11.90
N VAL A 110 7.08 -8.57 11.26
CA VAL A 110 6.85 -7.22 11.79
C VAL A 110 5.93 -7.27 13.01
N ILE A 111 4.90 -8.13 12.96
CA ILE A 111 4.10 -8.50 14.11
C ILE A 111 4.47 -9.94 14.49
N THR A 112 5.16 -10.09 15.61
CA THR A 112 5.61 -11.38 16.14
C THR A 112 4.56 -11.99 17.07
N HIS A 113 4.77 -13.25 17.42
CA HIS A 113 4.06 -13.92 18.51
C HIS A 113 3.93 -13.03 19.77
N ASP A 114 5.06 -12.46 20.23
CA ASP A 114 5.12 -11.73 21.50
C ASP A 114 4.37 -10.40 21.44
N HIS A 115 4.33 -9.75 20.27
CA HIS A 115 3.45 -8.60 20.06
C HIS A 115 1.99 -9.02 20.21
N MET A 116 1.57 -10.10 19.54
CA MET A 116 0.19 -10.57 19.59
C MET A 116 -0.23 -11.07 20.98
N ALA A 117 0.70 -11.67 21.73
CA ALA A 117 0.48 -12.06 23.13
C ALA A 117 0.18 -10.86 24.04
N LYS A 118 0.75 -9.68 23.75
CA LYS A 118 0.53 -8.43 24.50
C LYS A 118 -0.70 -7.63 24.07
N MET A 119 -1.31 -7.96 22.92
CA MET A 119 -2.49 -7.25 22.43
C MET A 119 -3.66 -7.31 23.39
N LYS A 120 -4.55 -6.31 23.30
CA LYS A 120 -5.83 -6.30 24.01
C LYS A 120 -6.74 -7.43 23.49
N ASP A 121 -7.73 -7.80 24.31
CA ASP A 121 -8.83 -8.63 23.84
C ASP A 121 -9.58 -7.93 22.69
N GLN A 122 -9.97 -8.71 21.69
CA GLN A 122 -10.60 -8.28 20.43
C GLN A 122 -9.76 -7.34 19.55
N ALA A 123 -8.45 -7.26 19.74
CA ALA A 123 -7.58 -6.53 18.81
C ALA A 123 -7.69 -7.12 17.39
N ILE A 124 -7.80 -6.26 16.38
CA ILE A 124 -7.88 -6.65 14.97
C ILE A 124 -6.48 -6.60 14.36
N VAL A 125 -6.04 -7.69 13.74
CA VAL A 125 -4.72 -7.79 13.11
C VAL A 125 -4.89 -8.16 11.64
N CYS A 126 -4.29 -7.38 10.76
CA CYS A 126 -4.32 -7.65 9.33
C CYS A 126 -3.06 -7.16 8.62
N ASN A 127 -2.87 -7.66 7.40
CA ASN A 127 -1.76 -7.34 6.53
C ASN A 127 -2.29 -6.82 5.20
N ILE A 128 -1.71 -5.75 4.67
CA ILE A 128 -2.00 -5.23 3.34
C ILE A 128 -0.72 -5.10 2.48
N GLY A 129 0.42 -5.56 2.99
CA GLY A 129 1.65 -5.65 2.24
C GLY A 129 1.70 -6.86 1.29
N HIS A 130 2.90 -7.29 0.90
CA HIS A 130 3.04 -8.14 -0.29
C HIS A 130 2.84 -9.64 -0.03
N PHE A 131 3.32 -10.16 1.10
CA PHE A 131 3.28 -11.57 1.45
C PHE A 131 2.69 -11.77 2.85
N ASP A 132 2.28 -13.00 3.16
CA ASP A 132 1.65 -13.42 4.42
C ASP A 132 2.59 -13.47 5.63
N ASN A 133 3.89 -13.27 5.41
CA ASN A 133 4.93 -13.41 6.42
C ASN A 133 5.28 -12.10 7.16
N GLU A 134 4.56 -11.00 6.93
CA GLU A 134 4.68 -9.80 7.78
C GLU A 134 4.18 -10.05 9.21
N ILE A 135 3.23 -10.98 9.36
CA ILE A 135 2.70 -11.44 10.64
C ILE A 135 3.18 -12.87 10.84
N ASP A 136 3.71 -13.18 12.02
CA ASP A 136 4.13 -14.54 12.38
C ASP A 136 2.90 -15.40 12.73
N VAL A 137 2.09 -15.72 11.72
CA VAL A 137 0.88 -16.53 11.86
C VAL A 137 1.22 -17.98 12.24
N ALA A 138 2.35 -18.50 11.76
CA ALA A 138 2.79 -19.87 12.07
C ALA A 138 2.99 -20.07 13.57
N SER A 139 3.49 -19.05 14.30
CA SER A 139 3.63 -19.11 15.76
C SER A 139 2.31 -19.31 16.52
N LEU A 140 1.16 -19.06 15.87
CA LEU A 140 -0.18 -19.16 16.44
C LEU A 140 -0.86 -20.50 16.18
N GLU A 141 -0.29 -21.39 15.36
CA GLU A 141 -0.89 -22.69 15.02
C GLU A 141 -1.11 -23.60 16.24
N LYS A 142 -0.33 -23.37 17.30
CA LYS A 142 -0.44 -24.08 18.58
C LYS A 142 -1.67 -23.69 19.42
N TYR A 143 -2.35 -22.60 19.06
CA TYR A 143 -3.51 -22.08 19.79
C TYR A 143 -4.82 -22.60 19.22
N GLU A 144 -5.91 -22.39 19.96
CA GLU A 144 -7.26 -22.68 19.47
C GLU A 144 -7.69 -21.56 18.50
N TRP A 145 -8.29 -21.97 17.39
CA TRP A 145 -8.81 -21.09 16.35
C TRP A 145 -10.31 -21.31 16.20
N ASP A 146 -11.07 -20.21 16.20
CA ASP A 146 -12.52 -20.19 16.00
C ASP A 146 -12.84 -19.35 14.77
N GLU A 147 -13.28 -20.00 13.68
CA GLU A 147 -13.64 -19.30 12.45
C GLU A 147 -14.99 -18.59 12.65
N ILE A 148 -14.96 -17.25 12.69
CA ILE A 148 -16.18 -16.45 12.80
C ILE A 148 -16.95 -16.49 11.48
N LYS A 149 -16.23 -16.31 10.38
CA LYS A 149 -16.72 -16.40 8.99
C LYS A 149 -15.50 -16.53 8.04
N PRO A 150 -15.71 -16.77 6.73
CA PRO A 150 -14.59 -16.89 5.80
C PRO A 150 -13.62 -15.70 5.87
N GLN A 151 -12.33 -16.00 6.08
CA GLN A 151 -11.23 -15.04 6.22
C GLN A 151 -11.27 -14.19 7.51
N VAL A 152 -12.04 -14.58 8.52
CA VAL A 152 -12.08 -13.89 9.82
C VAL A 152 -12.04 -14.95 10.91
N ASP A 153 -10.92 -15.02 11.61
CA ASP A 153 -10.66 -16.02 12.62
C ASP A 153 -10.40 -15.36 13.98
N HIS A 154 -10.94 -15.92 15.05
CA HIS A 154 -10.42 -15.69 16.39
C HIS A 154 -9.24 -16.61 16.65
N VAL A 155 -8.18 -16.06 17.25
CA VAL A 155 -7.08 -16.84 17.85
C VAL A 155 -7.13 -16.67 19.37
N ILE A 156 -7.28 -17.76 20.10
CA ILE A 156 -7.54 -17.77 21.54
C ILE A 156 -6.23 -18.06 22.30
N PHE A 157 -5.78 -17.10 23.09
CA PHE A 157 -4.58 -17.23 23.93
C PHE A 157 -4.88 -17.98 25.24
N PRO A 158 -3.86 -18.51 25.94
CA PRO A 158 -4.04 -19.32 27.16
C PRO A 158 -4.72 -18.60 28.32
N ASP A 159 -4.67 -17.26 28.34
CA ASP A 159 -5.34 -16.40 29.32
C ASP A 159 -6.82 -16.12 28.96
N GLY A 160 -7.33 -16.70 27.87
CA GLY A 160 -8.69 -16.53 27.39
C GLY A 160 -8.90 -15.31 26.49
N LYS A 161 -7.90 -14.44 26.34
CA LYS A 161 -7.93 -13.31 25.41
C LYS A 161 -8.00 -13.81 23.97
N LYS A 162 -8.80 -13.16 23.14
CA LYS A 162 -8.91 -13.43 21.70
C LYS A 162 -8.41 -12.25 20.88
N ILE A 163 -7.72 -12.53 19.79
CA ILE A 163 -7.49 -11.54 18.72
C ILE A 163 -8.29 -11.92 17.48
N ILE A 164 -8.66 -10.94 16.67
CA ILE A 164 -9.32 -11.13 15.38
C ILE A 164 -8.25 -11.04 14.30
N LEU A 165 -7.92 -12.17 13.66
CA LEU A 165 -6.97 -12.21 12.56
C LEU A 165 -7.71 -12.24 11.23
N LEU A 166 -7.36 -11.32 10.34
CA LEU A 166 -7.98 -11.21 9.02
C LEU A 166 -7.16 -11.94 7.96
N ALA A 167 -7.85 -12.69 7.10
CA ALA A 167 -7.32 -13.44 5.97
C ALA A 167 -6.12 -14.34 6.31
N LYS A 168 -6.01 -14.80 7.56
CA LYS A 168 -4.86 -15.56 8.08
C LYS A 168 -3.51 -14.90 7.74
N GLY A 169 -3.45 -13.57 7.84
CA GLY A 169 -2.24 -12.78 7.55
C GLY A 169 -1.94 -12.49 6.07
N ARG A 170 -2.74 -13.02 5.14
CA ARG A 170 -2.67 -12.64 3.71
C ARG A 170 -3.23 -11.23 3.47
N LEU A 171 -3.12 -10.74 2.23
CA LEU A 171 -3.59 -9.41 1.83
C LEU A 171 -5.08 -9.21 2.14
N VAL A 172 -5.36 -8.38 3.13
CA VAL A 172 -6.70 -8.16 3.68
C VAL A 172 -7.63 -7.52 2.66
N ASN A 173 -7.15 -6.57 1.88
CA ASN A 173 -7.96 -5.84 0.90
C ASN A 173 -8.50 -6.75 -0.22
N LEU A 174 -7.76 -7.81 -0.56
CA LEU A 174 -8.17 -8.83 -1.52
C LEU A 174 -8.93 -9.99 -0.85
N GLY A 175 -8.50 -10.41 0.34
CA GLY A 175 -9.10 -11.54 1.06
C GLY A 175 -10.46 -11.23 1.67
N CYS A 176 -10.63 -10.02 2.22
CA CYS A 176 -11.84 -9.57 2.90
C CYS A 176 -12.57 -8.45 2.15
N GLY A 177 -11.98 -7.92 1.08
CA GLY A 177 -12.57 -6.92 0.19
C GLY A 177 -12.63 -7.40 -1.25
N THR A 178 -12.61 -6.45 -2.18
CA THR A 178 -12.52 -6.76 -3.62
C THR A 178 -11.26 -6.17 -4.27
N GLY A 179 -10.25 -5.88 -3.45
CA GLY A 179 -9.04 -5.19 -3.89
C GLY A 179 -9.30 -3.74 -4.25
N HIS A 180 -8.42 -3.20 -5.07
CA HIS A 180 -8.46 -1.80 -5.48
C HIS A 180 -9.57 -1.55 -6.51
N PRO A 181 -10.24 -0.38 -6.48
CA PRO A 181 -11.26 -0.03 -7.46
C PRO A 181 -10.74 -0.04 -8.90
N SER A 182 -11.64 -0.31 -9.86
CA SER A 182 -11.28 -0.45 -11.28
C SER A 182 -10.55 0.77 -11.86
N TYR A 183 -10.88 1.97 -11.37
CA TYR A 183 -10.27 3.21 -11.86
C TYR A 183 -8.77 3.28 -11.55
N VAL A 184 -8.36 2.98 -10.31
CA VAL A 184 -6.94 2.99 -9.96
C VAL A 184 -6.20 1.84 -10.67
N MET A 185 -6.83 0.66 -10.76
CA MET A 185 -6.27 -0.49 -11.49
C MET A 185 -6.09 -0.22 -12.99
N SER A 186 -6.92 0.65 -13.58
CA SER A 186 -6.77 1.07 -14.98
C SER A 186 -5.41 1.70 -15.26
N SER A 187 -4.84 2.45 -14.31
CA SER A 187 -3.50 3.06 -14.47
C SER A 187 -2.40 1.99 -14.46
N SER A 188 -2.46 1.04 -13.52
CA SER A 188 -1.52 -0.07 -13.44
C SER A 188 -1.58 -0.98 -14.67
N PHE A 189 -2.78 -1.32 -15.12
CA PHE A 189 -2.97 -2.18 -16.29
C PHE A 189 -2.64 -1.48 -17.60
N ALA A 190 -2.84 -0.16 -17.71
CA ALA A 190 -2.33 0.61 -18.85
C ALA A 190 -0.80 0.54 -18.94
N ASN A 191 -0.09 0.68 -17.81
CA ASN A 191 1.36 0.50 -17.77
C ASN A 191 1.76 -0.93 -18.19
N GLN A 192 1.07 -1.96 -17.69
CA GLN A 192 1.31 -3.35 -18.10
C GLN A 192 1.14 -3.54 -19.61
N THR A 193 0.04 -3.05 -20.19
CA THR A 193 -0.21 -3.15 -21.64
C THR A 193 0.88 -2.44 -22.45
N ILE A 194 1.29 -1.24 -22.04
CA ILE A 194 2.35 -0.50 -22.72
C ILE A 194 3.69 -1.24 -22.62
N ALA A 195 4.04 -1.74 -21.44
CA ALA A 195 5.27 -2.52 -21.23
C ALA A 195 5.28 -3.80 -22.08
N GLN A 196 4.15 -4.50 -22.20
CA GLN A 196 4.02 -5.67 -23.07
C GLN A 196 4.21 -5.31 -24.55
N ILE A 197 3.59 -4.22 -25.02
CA ILE A 197 3.77 -3.74 -26.40
C ILE A 197 5.25 -3.41 -26.66
N GLU A 198 5.92 -2.72 -25.74
CA GLU A 198 7.31 -2.31 -25.87
C GLU A 198 8.24 -3.54 -25.93
N LEU A 199 8.15 -4.45 -24.94
CA LEU A 199 8.98 -5.65 -24.93
C LEU A 199 8.71 -6.56 -26.12
N TYR A 200 7.48 -6.65 -26.62
CA TYR A 200 7.14 -7.50 -27.76
C TYR A 200 7.60 -6.91 -29.10
N THR A 201 7.40 -5.61 -29.31
CA THR A 201 7.69 -4.96 -30.60
C THR A 201 9.13 -4.43 -30.72
N GLN A 202 9.81 -4.22 -29.59
CA GLN A 202 11.14 -3.61 -29.54
C GLN A 202 12.14 -4.44 -28.73
N THR A 203 11.95 -5.76 -28.60
CA THR A 203 12.77 -6.64 -27.74
C THR A 203 14.28 -6.45 -27.93
N ALA A 204 14.72 -6.24 -29.17
CA ALA A 204 16.15 -6.05 -29.50
C ALA A 204 16.79 -4.81 -28.84
N LYS A 205 15.99 -3.82 -28.41
CA LYS A 205 16.46 -2.63 -27.69
C LYS A 205 16.69 -2.88 -26.20
N TYR A 206 16.26 -4.02 -25.68
CA TYR A 206 16.30 -4.37 -24.27
C TYR A 206 17.18 -5.61 -24.04
N PRO A 207 18.51 -5.44 -23.91
CA PRO A 207 19.37 -6.49 -23.37
C PRO A 207 18.85 -7.00 -22.01
N VAL A 208 19.30 -8.18 -21.58
CA VAL A 208 18.90 -8.74 -20.28
C VAL A 208 19.21 -7.73 -19.16
N GLY A 209 18.16 -7.30 -18.46
CA GLY A 209 18.20 -6.25 -17.46
C GLY A 209 16.81 -5.89 -16.96
N VAL A 210 16.76 -5.03 -15.93
CA VAL A 210 15.52 -4.47 -15.39
C VAL A 210 15.42 -3.00 -15.80
N TYR A 211 14.34 -2.63 -16.46
CA TYR A 211 14.09 -1.30 -16.99
C TYR A 211 12.84 -0.69 -16.35
N THR A 212 12.73 0.62 -16.35
CA THR A 212 11.47 1.33 -16.05
C THR A 212 10.83 1.80 -17.35
N LEU A 213 9.51 2.05 -17.33
CA LEU A 213 8.86 2.65 -18.49
C LEU A 213 9.43 4.06 -18.74
N PRO A 214 9.71 4.42 -20.01
CA PRO A 214 10.07 5.79 -20.36
C PRO A 214 9.05 6.81 -19.85
N LYS A 215 9.53 7.94 -19.32
CA LYS A 215 8.70 8.96 -18.66
C LYS A 215 7.54 9.48 -19.51
N HIS A 216 7.73 9.65 -20.82
CA HIS A 216 6.67 10.10 -21.72
C HIS A 216 5.49 9.09 -21.82
N LEU A 217 5.74 7.80 -21.60
CA LEU A 217 4.68 6.77 -21.56
C LEU A 217 3.92 6.82 -20.24
N ASP A 218 4.62 7.10 -19.15
CA ASP A 218 4.04 7.33 -17.83
C ASP A 218 3.11 8.56 -17.83
N GLU A 219 3.58 9.68 -18.40
CA GLU A 219 2.77 10.88 -18.62
C GLU A 219 1.57 10.61 -19.55
N LYS A 220 1.74 9.77 -20.58
CA LYS A 220 0.64 9.34 -21.45
C LYS A 220 -0.43 8.58 -20.68
N VAL A 221 -0.06 7.68 -19.76
CA VAL A 221 -1.03 7.00 -18.88
C VAL A 221 -1.82 8.04 -18.08
N ALA A 222 -1.15 9.02 -17.47
CA ALA A 222 -1.82 10.06 -16.69
C ALA A 222 -2.82 10.87 -17.54
N VAL A 223 -2.42 11.34 -18.73
CA VAL A 223 -3.29 12.11 -19.64
C VAL A 223 -4.55 11.34 -20.03
N LEU A 224 -4.45 10.03 -20.25
CA LEU A 224 -5.62 9.20 -20.54
C LEU A 224 -6.62 9.18 -19.37
N GLN A 225 -6.11 9.13 -18.14
CA GLN A 225 -6.93 9.08 -16.93
C GLN A 225 -7.63 10.42 -16.63
N LEU A 226 -6.98 11.56 -16.90
CA LEU A 226 -7.51 12.91 -16.63
C LEU A 226 -8.85 13.19 -17.33
N LYS A 227 -9.05 12.65 -18.54
CA LYS A 227 -10.31 12.81 -19.30
C LYS A 227 -11.52 12.33 -18.51
N LYS A 228 -11.38 11.24 -17.73
CA LYS A 228 -12.48 10.67 -16.95
C LYS A 228 -12.81 11.49 -15.72
N LEU A 229 -11.83 12.20 -15.16
CA LEU A 229 -11.98 13.05 -13.97
C LEU A 229 -12.42 14.48 -14.29
N ASN A 230 -12.74 14.77 -15.56
CA ASN A 230 -13.04 16.12 -16.03
C ASN A 230 -11.91 17.12 -15.70
N ALA A 231 -10.66 16.65 -15.69
CA ALA A 231 -9.50 17.49 -15.44
C ALA A 231 -9.04 18.14 -16.75
N GLN A 232 -8.90 19.47 -16.74
CA GLN A 232 -8.45 20.26 -17.88
C GLN A 232 -6.95 20.54 -17.74
N LEU A 233 -6.14 20.03 -18.67
CA LEU A 233 -4.69 20.17 -18.62
C LEU A 233 -4.25 21.45 -19.34
N THR A 234 -3.58 22.35 -18.61
CA THR A 234 -2.96 23.55 -19.19
C THR A 234 -1.82 23.17 -20.14
N THR A 235 -1.70 23.90 -21.25
CA THR A 235 -0.59 23.75 -22.19
C THR A 235 0.42 24.89 -21.99
N LEU A 236 1.71 24.58 -21.96
CA LEU A 236 2.78 25.58 -21.87
C LEU A 236 2.80 26.45 -23.14
N SER A 237 3.07 27.75 -22.99
CA SER A 237 3.49 28.60 -24.12
C SER A 237 4.93 28.26 -24.55
N ASP A 238 5.36 28.75 -25.72
CA ASP A 238 6.74 28.53 -26.19
C ASP A 238 7.75 29.17 -25.22
N GLU A 239 7.45 30.37 -24.75
CA GLU A 239 8.28 31.10 -23.78
C GLU A 239 8.42 30.34 -22.46
N GLN A 240 7.32 29.77 -21.94
CA GLN A 240 7.35 29.00 -20.70
C GLN A 240 8.15 27.71 -20.83
N ALA A 241 7.97 26.98 -21.94
CA ALA A 241 8.67 25.73 -22.21
C ALA A 241 10.19 25.97 -22.33
N ALA A 242 10.58 27.01 -23.08
CA ALA A 242 11.99 27.42 -23.20
C ALA A 242 12.57 27.87 -21.85
N TYR A 243 11.81 28.64 -21.05
CA TYR A 243 12.27 29.16 -19.76
C TYR A 243 12.65 28.05 -18.77
N ILE A 244 11.89 26.95 -18.72
CA ILE A 244 12.17 25.82 -17.82
C ILE A 244 12.94 24.67 -18.50
N GLY A 245 13.32 24.83 -19.77
CA GLY A 245 14.12 23.85 -20.50
C GLY A 245 13.43 22.52 -20.80
N VAL A 246 12.13 22.54 -21.12
CA VAL A 246 11.36 21.34 -21.50
C VAL A 246 10.66 21.52 -22.85
N GLN A 247 10.25 20.42 -23.48
CA GLN A 247 9.36 20.46 -24.64
C GLN A 247 7.92 20.71 -24.19
N LYS A 248 7.11 21.38 -25.03
CA LYS A 248 5.67 21.58 -24.76
C LYS A 248 4.90 20.29 -24.57
N GLN A 249 5.36 19.18 -25.16
CA GLN A 249 4.75 17.86 -25.08
C GLN A 249 5.40 16.95 -24.03
N GLY A 250 6.33 17.49 -23.24
CA GLY A 250 7.09 16.73 -22.24
C GLY A 250 8.25 15.90 -22.84
N PRO A 251 8.92 15.07 -22.03
CA PRO A 251 8.68 14.90 -20.59
C PRO A 251 8.91 16.17 -19.77
N TYR A 252 8.09 16.39 -18.74
CA TYR A 252 8.07 17.66 -17.98
C TYR A 252 8.94 17.66 -16.73
N LYS A 253 9.58 16.53 -16.41
CA LYS A 253 10.38 16.34 -15.20
C LYS A 253 11.62 15.49 -15.50
N PRO A 254 12.73 15.69 -14.79
CA PRO A 254 13.90 14.82 -14.90
C PRO A 254 13.60 13.42 -14.37
N ASP A 255 14.43 12.44 -14.73
CA ASP A 255 14.26 11.05 -14.32
C ASP A 255 14.42 10.84 -12.80
N THR A 256 15.21 11.70 -12.14
CA THR A 256 15.41 11.68 -10.68
C THR A 256 14.25 12.26 -9.89
N TYR A 257 13.22 12.79 -10.55
CA TYR A 257 12.09 13.42 -9.90
C TYR A 257 11.24 12.36 -9.17
N ARG A 258 10.99 12.58 -7.88
CA ARG A 258 10.19 11.68 -7.02
C ARG A 258 8.70 11.97 -7.19
N TYR A 259 8.20 11.83 -8.42
CA TYR A 259 6.82 12.14 -8.84
C TYR A 259 6.51 13.61 -9.02
#